data_AF-A0A849QCS7-F1
#
_entry.id   AF-A0A849QCS7-F1
#
_cell.length_a   1.000
_cell.length_b   1.000
_cell.length_c   1.000
_cell.angle_alpha   90.00
_cell.angle_beta   90.00
_cell.angle_gamma   90.00
#
_symmetry.space_group_name_H-M   'P 1'
#
loop_
_entity.id
_entity.type
_entity.pdbx_description
1 polymer ?
#
loop_
_entity_poly.entity_id
_entity_poly.type
_entity_poly.pdbx_seq_one_letter_code
_entity_poly.pdbx_strand_id
1 'polypeptide(L)'
;MSKLMDCQGVINLATKLIDKNPGNLHSPDNYLLHLEDTYKICKEIVETAISSYPELSNYLKEEEVALAGGLHDIGRPLQENQLFHELRGAQYIEQYGLKIGVAESEVDIYRIAQMFRPHYVVAEQFADPDNSDQLNGITTLPDSALLIPRTWQEAIVIYSELSNVNGNRMSVEERIDDVKDRYTNDPKFNSNPAFINAMKTGLDRVFEVCDRVQKLIDGDFEPEEIMRYGFL
;
A
#
# COMPACT_ATOMS: atom_id res chain seq x y z
N MET A 1 -2.45 23.28 7.36
CA MET A 1 -2.11 21.84 7.23
C MET A 1 -0.67 21.68 7.66
N SER A 2 -0.39 20.62 8.42
CA SER A 2 0.99 20.22 8.73
C SER A 2 1.72 19.93 7.43
N LYS A 3 3.03 20.19 7.40
CA LYS A 3 3.84 19.92 6.21
C LYS A 3 4.03 18.40 6.06
N LEU A 4 3.61 17.87 4.91
CA LEU A 4 3.83 16.48 4.53
C LEU A 4 4.98 16.37 3.53
N MET A 5 5.63 15.21 3.52
CA MET A 5 6.58 14.84 2.46
C MET A 5 5.86 14.78 1.11
N ASP A 6 6.47 15.35 0.08
CA ASP A 6 5.97 15.28 -1.28
C ASP A 6 6.54 14.05 -2.03
N CYS A 7 6.07 13.83 -3.26
CA CYS A 7 6.55 12.75 -4.12
C CYS A 7 8.07 12.77 -4.31
N GLN A 8 8.68 13.96 -4.47
CA GLN A 8 10.13 14.07 -4.62
C GLN A 8 10.86 13.64 -3.34
N GLY A 9 10.31 13.97 -2.18
CA GLY A 9 10.78 13.51 -0.88
C GLY A 9 10.71 12.00 -0.73
N VAL A 10 9.62 11.37 -1.18
CA VAL A 10 9.46 9.90 -1.21
C VAL A 10 10.56 9.26 -2.05
N ILE A 11 10.76 9.72 -3.29
CA ILE A 11 11.79 9.18 -4.18
C ILE A 11 13.18 9.40 -3.60
N ASN A 12 13.46 10.56 -3.03
CA ASN A 12 14.75 10.84 -2.37
C ASN A 12 14.98 9.92 -1.16
N LEU A 13 13.94 9.58 -0.40
CA LEU A 13 14.03 8.63 0.70
C LEU A 13 14.32 7.22 0.17
N ALA A 14 13.55 6.77 -0.82
CA ALA A 14 13.70 5.46 -1.44
C ALA A 14 15.11 5.25 -2.01
N THR A 15 15.63 6.21 -2.78
CA THR A 15 17.01 6.18 -3.30
C THR A 15 18.04 6.07 -2.19
N LYS A 16 17.92 6.85 -1.11
CA LYS A 16 18.83 6.75 0.04
C LYS A 16 18.79 5.38 0.71
N LEU A 17 17.63 4.72 0.76
CA LEU A 17 17.50 3.39 1.33
C LEU A 17 18.11 2.31 0.43
N ILE A 18 17.97 2.45 -0.89
CA ILE A 18 18.62 1.61 -1.88
C ILE A 18 20.14 1.71 -1.76
N ASP A 19 20.67 2.94 -1.71
CA ASP A 19 22.12 3.19 -1.60
C ASP A 19 22.71 2.61 -0.31
N LYS A 20 21.94 2.64 0.79
CA LYS A 20 22.35 2.06 2.07
C LYS A 20 22.30 0.54 2.11
N ASN A 21 21.46 -0.08 1.28
CA ASN A 21 21.20 -1.51 1.29
C ASN A 21 21.31 -2.10 -0.13
N PRO A 22 22.50 -2.01 -0.74
CA PRO A 22 22.68 -2.48 -2.11
C PRO A 22 22.45 -4.00 -2.20
N GLY A 23 21.70 -4.43 -3.20
CA GLY A 23 21.41 -5.85 -3.47
C GLY A 23 20.06 -6.36 -2.94
N ASN A 24 19.36 -5.61 -2.10
CA ASN A 24 18.05 -6.02 -1.58
C ASN A 24 16.91 -5.91 -2.62
N LEU A 25 17.13 -5.19 -3.72
CA LEU A 25 16.17 -5.06 -4.83
C LEU A 25 16.76 -5.64 -6.12
N HIS A 26 15.92 -6.37 -6.87
CA HIS A 26 16.28 -6.86 -8.21
C HIS A 26 16.26 -5.76 -9.29
N SER A 27 15.37 -4.77 -9.16
CA SER A 27 15.23 -3.69 -10.14
C SER A 27 14.91 -2.36 -9.44
N PRO A 28 15.95 -1.61 -8.99
CA PRO A 28 15.78 -0.33 -8.31
C PRO A 28 15.00 0.70 -9.14
N ASP A 29 15.27 0.82 -10.44
CA ASP A 29 14.63 1.82 -11.31
C ASP A 29 13.13 1.58 -11.47
N ASN A 30 12.73 0.32 -11.71
CA ASN A 30 11.32 -0.04 -11.81
C ASN A 30 10.59 0.16 -10.48
N TYR A 31 11.27 -0.11 -9.36
CA TYR A 31 10.73 0.14 -8.03
C TYR A 31 10.49 1.64 -7.78
N LEU A 32 11.45 2.51 -8.12
CA LEU A 32 11.27 3.96 -7.96
C LEU A 32 10.13 4.49 -8.81
N LEU A 33 10.03 4.04 -10.06
CA LEU A 33 8.92 4.37 -10.95
C LEU A 33 7.57 3.91 -10.36
N HIS A 34 7.52 2.68 -9.82
CA HIS A 34 6.32 2.14 -9.18
C HIS A 34 5.83 3.00 -8.01
N LEU A 35 6.75 3.47 -7.15
CA LEU A 35 6.39 4.37 -6.05
C LEU A 35 5.83 5.71 -6.55
N GLU A 36 6.49 6.31 -7.55
CA GLU A 36 6.07 7.58 -8.13
C GLU A 36 4.68 7.48 -8.77
N ASP A 37 4.45 6.42 -9.55
CA ASP A 37 3.18 6.22 -10.25
C ASP A 37 2.05 5.91 -9.26
N THR A 38 2.31 5.09 -8.23
CA THR A 38 1.31 4.78 -7.20
C THR A 38 0.91 6.02 -6.40
N TYR A 39 1.86 6.91 -6.09
CA TYR A 39 1.59 8.22 -5.48
C TYR A 39 0.62 9.03 -6.35
N LYS A 40 0.88 9.13 -7.66
CA LYS A 40 0.06 9.91 -8.60
C LYS A 40 -1.33 9.31 -8.78
N ILE A 41 -1.43 7.99 -8.88
CA ILE A 41 -2.71 7.28 -9.03
C ILE A 41 -3.58 7.49 -7.78
N CYS A 42 -3.00 7.38 -6.57
CA CYS A 42 -3.71 7.66 -5.32
C CYS A 42 -4.31 9.08 -5.32
N LYS A 43 -3.49 10.06 -5.70
CA LYS A 43 -3.90 11.47 -5.81
C LYS A 43 -5.07 11.63 -6.79
N GLU A 44 -4.94 11.10 -8.00
CA GLU A 44 -5.97 11.18 -9.04
C GLU A 44 -7.29 10.54 -8.60
N ILE A 45 -7.23 9.40 -7.90
CA ILE A 45 -8.43 8.73 -7.37
C ILE A 45 -9.14 9.59 -6.34
N VAL A 46 -8.40 10.21 -5.41
CA VAL A 46 -8.99 11.12 -4.41
C VAL A 46 -9.62 12.33 -5.06
N GLU A 47 -8.93 12.97 -6.02
CA GLU A 47 -9.45 14.12 -6.77
C GLU A 47 -10.74 13.75 -7.51
N THR A 48 -10.77 12.58 -8.16
CA THR A 48 -11.94 12.08 -8.89
C THR A 48 -13.11 11.81 -7.94
N ALA A 49 -12.86 11.11 -6.83
CA ALA A 49 -13.87 10.81 -5.83
C ALA A 49 -14.47 12.09 -5.22
N ILE A 50 -13.65 13.10 -4.90
CA ILE A 50 -14.13 14.39 -4.38
C ILE A 50 -14.91 15.17 -5.45
N SER A 51 -14.53 15.07 -6.73
CA SER A 51 -15.29 15.68 -7.81
C SER A 51 -16.70 15.09 -7.93
N SER A 52 -16.84 13.78 -7.73
CA SER A 52 -18.13 13.09 -7.72
C SER A 52 -18.92 13.32 -6.42
N TYR A 53 -18.21 13.41 -5.29
CA TYR A 53 -18.77 13.54 -3.93
C TYR A 53 -18.06 14.64 -3.13
N PRO A 54 -18.44 15.93 -3.31
CA PRO A 54 -17.72 17.06 -2.72
C PRO A 54 -17.59 17.04 -1.19
N GLU A 55 -18.53 16.41 -0.49
CA GLU A 55 -18.53 16.23 0.96
C GLU A 55 -17.30 15.46 1.47
N LEU A 56 -16.71 14.61 0.63
CA LEU A 56 -15.52 13.82 0.96
C LEU A 56 -14.28 14.69 1.17
N SER A 57 -14.25 15.92 0.65
CA SER A 57 -13.14 16.87 0.87
C SER A 57 -12.83 17.13 2.36
N ASN A 58 -13.80 16.91 3.24
CA ASN A 58 -13.61 17.05 4.69
C ASN A 58 -12.83 15.88 5.29
N TYR A 59 -12.93 14.68 4.71
CA TYR A 59 -12.44 13.42 5.28
C TYR A 59 -11.26 12.83 4.51
N LEU A 60 -11.28 12.93 3.18
CA LEU A 60 -10.30 12.36 2.28
C LEU A 60 -9.28 13.44 1.91
N LYS A 61 -8.08 13.36 2.49
CA LYS A 61 -6.98 14.31 2.23
C LYS A 61 -6.06 13.73 1.17
N GLU A 62 -6.10 14.34 0.00
CA GLU A 62 -5.35 13.92 -1.19
C GLU A 62 -3.87 13.72 -0.90
N GLU A 63 -3.24 14.68 -0.21
CA GLU A 63 -1.81 14.67 0.08
C GLU A 63 -1.40 13.53 1.02
N GLU A 64 -2.29 13.14 1.95
CA GLU A 64 -2.03 12.03 2.89
C GLU A 64 -2.12 10.68 2.18
N VAL A 65 -3.17 10.49 1.38
CA VAL A 65 -3.39 9.23 0.64
C VAL A 65 -2.31 9.05 -0.43
N ALA A 66 -1.95 10.12 -1.14
CA ALA A 66 -0.87 10.09 -2.11
C ALA A 66 0.47 9.74 -1.47
N LEU A 67 0.80 10.37 -0.32
CA LEU A 67 2.01 10.06 0.43
C LEU A 67 2.03 8.61 0.92
N ALA A 68 0.92 8.08 1.43
CA ALA A 68 0.81 6.67 1.79
C ALA A 68 1.04 5.75 0.57
N GLY A 69 0.43 6.08 -0.57
CA GLY A 69 0.67 5.40 -1.84
C GLY A 69 2.13 5.41 -2.29
N GLY A 70 2.85 6.53 -2.13
CA GLY A 70 4.28 6.59 -2.43
C GLY A 70 5.16 5.83 -1.44
N LEU A 71 4.70 5.61 -0.21
CA LEU A 71 5.46 4.95 0.86
C LEU A 71 5.13 3.46 1.04
N HIS A 72 4.09 2.93 0.41
CA HIS A 72 3.57 1.58 0.67
C HIS A 72 4.66 0.49 0.64
N ASP A 73 5.58 0.63 -0.31
CA ASP A 73 6.62 -0.32 -0.62
C ASP A 73 8.00 0.07 -0.03
N ILE A 74 8.06 1.11 0.83
CA ILE A 74 9.32 1.69 1.33
C ILE A 74 10.15 0.72 2.17
N GLY A 75 9.55 -0.38 2.64
CA GLY A 75 10.25 -1.43 3.37
C GLY A 75 11.02 -2.41 2.48
N ARG A 76 10.78 -2.45 1.16
CA ARG A 76 11.44 -3.40 0.25
C ARG A 76 12.97 -3.28 0.24
N PRO A 77 13.57 -2.07 0.23
CA PRO A 77 15.03 -1.95 0.27
C PRO A 77 15.64 -2.32 1.63
N LEU A 78 14.86 -2.43 2.71
CA LEU A 78 15.39 -2.62 4.05
C LEU A 78 15.94 -4.04 4.30
N GLN A 79 15.45 -5.04 3.57
CA GLN A 79 15.89 -6.43 3.69
C GLN A 79 15.74 -7.17 2.36
N GLU A 80 16.57 -8.18 2.11
CA GLU A 80 16.51 -9.00 0.90
C GLU A 80 15.20 -9.82 0.83
N ASN A 81 14.79 -10.43 1.95
CA ASN A 81 13.50 -11.08 2.01
C ASN A 81 12.39 -10.04 1.89
N GLN A 82 11.55 -10.14 0.86
CA GLN A 82 10.49 -9.16 0.58
C GLN A 82 9.19 -9.42 1.34
N LEU A 83 9.05 -10.51 2.08
CA LEU A 83 7.85 -10.78 2.89
C LEU A 83 7.70 -9.73 4.01
N PHE A 84 6.49 -9.21 4.22
CA PHE A 84 6.19 -8.17 5.20
C PHE A 84 6.96 -6.85 5.00
N HIS A 85 7.20 -6.44 3.75
CA HIS A 85 7.85 -5.16 3.46
C HIS A 85 6.97 -3.98 3.89
N GLU A 86 5.66 -4.07 3.76
CA GLU A 86 4.67 -3.12 4.22
C GLU A 86 4.78 -2.88 5.74
N LEU A 87 4.91 -3.94 6.55
CA LEU A 87 5.03 -3.83 8.01
C LEU A 87 6.38 -3.24 8.42
N ARG A 88 7.46 -3.65 7.75
CA ARG A 88 8.80 -3.08 7.98
C ARG A 88 8.87 -1.62 7.55
N GLY A 89 8.23 -1.27 6.44
CA GLY A 89 8.10 0.11 5.96
C GLY A 89 7.35 0.95 6.99
N ALA A 90 6.19 0.49 7.46
CA ALA A 90 5.41 1.18 8.48
C ALA A 90 6.22 1.39 9.78
N GLN A 91 6.88 0.35 10.28
CA GLN A 91 7.76 0.45 11.44
C GLN A 91 8.89 1.47 11.22
N TYR A 92 9.54 1.46 10.05
CA TYR A 92 10.60 2.42 9.73
C TYR A 92 10.07 3.86 9.74
N ILE A 93 8.89 4.09 9.17
CA ILE A 93 8.24 5.41 9.14
C ILE A 93 7.83 5.85 10.55
N GLU A 94 7.31 4.96 11.39
CA GLU A 94 7.00 5.27 12.79
C GLU A 94 8.23 5.64 13.62
N GLN A 95 9.35 4.93 13.40
CA GLN A 95 10.59 5.16 14.16
C GLN A 95 11.34 6.42 13.71
N TYR A 96 11.31 6.73 12.42
CA TYR A 96 12.18 7.76 11.84
C TYR A 96 11.45 8.89 11.12
N GLY A 97 10.14 8.77 10.90
CA GLY A 97 9.32 9.64 10.05
C GLY A 97 9.43 11.11 10.40
N LEU A 98 9.35 11.48 11.68
CA LEU A 98 9.55 12.86 12.14
C LEU A 98 10.94 13.40 11.76
N LYS A 99 11.98 12.60 12.00
CA LYS A 99 13.37 12.99 11.76
C LYS A 99 13.67 13.16 10.27
N ILE A 100 13.08 12.32 9.43
CA ILE A 100 13.29 12.35 7.97
C ILE A 100 12.29 13.25 7.23
N GLY A 101 11.34 13.86 7.96
CA GLY A 101 10.40 14.84 7.44
C GLY A 101 9.21 14.26 6.67
N VAL A 102 8.73 13.06 7.04
CA VAL A 102 7.50 12.47 6.47
C VAL A 102 6.27 13.29 6.86
N ALA A 103 6.17 13.67 8.13
CA ALA A 103 5.14 14.56 8.67
C ALA A 103 5.68 15.28 9.92
N GLU A 104 4.90 16.23 10.45
CA GLU A 104 5.28 17.07 11.60
C GLU A 104 4.77 16.55 12.95
N SER A 105 3.96 15.49 12.99
CA SER A 105 3.41 14.92 14.23
C SER A 105 3.46 13.38 14.24
N GLU A 106 3.65 12.78 15.40
CA GLU A 106 3.65 11.30 15.56
C GLU A 106 2.30 10.69 15.16
N VAL A 107 1.21 11.44 15.37
CA VAL A 107 -0.15 11.03 14.99
C VAL A 107 -0.26 10.93 13.47
N ASP A 108 0.23 11.93 12.73
CA ASP A 108 0.23 11.91 11.26
C ASP A 108 1.13 10.78 10.74
N ILE A 109 2.31 10.60 11.33
CA ILE A 109 3.21 9.49 11.00
C ILE A 109 2.52 8.14 11.14
N TYR A 110 1.89 7.89 12.29
CA TYR A 110 1.17 6.64 12.53
C TYR A 110 0.00 6.46 11.56
N ARG A 111 -0.76 7.53 11.31
CA ARG A 111 -1.92 7.51 10.41
C ARG A 111 -1.51 7.20 8.96
N ILE A 112 -0.45 7.83 8.46
CA ILE A 112 0.11 7.56 7.12
C ILE A 112 0.65 6.13 7.04
N ALA A 113 1.39 5.68 8.06
CA ALA A 113 1.90 4.30 8.11
C ALA A 113 0.77 3.27 8.08
N GLN A 114 -0.31 3.53 8.82
CA GLN A 114 -1.49 2.65 8.86
C GLN A 114 -2.20 2.54 7.51
N MET A 115 -2.22 3.59 6.68
CA MET A 115 -2.89 3.55 5.37
C MET A 115 -2.35 2.47 4.44
N PHE A 116 -1.06 2.13 4.52
CA PHE A 116 -0.44 1.12 3.65
C PHE A 116 -0.11 -0.19 4.35
N ARG A 117 -0.28 -0.30 5.67
CA ARG A 117 -0.14 -1.57 6.39
C ARG A 117 -1.05 -2.68 5.87
N PRO A 118 -2.34 -2.48 5.57
CA PRO A 118 -3.25 -3.56 5.16
C PRO A 118 -3.10 -3.96 3.68
N HIS A 119 -1.87 -4.00 3.20
CA HIS A 119 -1.48 -4.21 1.81
C HIS A 119 -1.91 -5.57 1.25
N TYR A 120 -2.54 -5.58 0.06
CA TYR A 120 -2.91 -6.76 -0.70
C TYR A 120 -3.42 -7.95 0.16
N VAL A 121 -2.58 -8.96 0.41
CA VAL A 121 -2.90 -10.19 1.18
C VAL A 121 -2.08 -10.34 2.47
N VAL A 122 -1.56 -9.24 3.02
CA VAL A 122 -0.73 -9.24 4.23
C VAL A 122 -1.44 -9.88 5.43
N ALA A 123 -2.74 -9.65 5.60
CA ALA A 123 -3.49 -10.23 6.71
C ALA A 123 -3.45 -11.76 6.67
N GLU A 124 -3.59 -12.33 5.48
CA GLU A 124 -3.55 -13.77 5.26
C GLU A 124 -2.12 -14.31 5.42
N GLN A 125 -1.11 -13.58 4.94
CA GLN A 125 0.31 -13.95 5.15
C GLN A 125 0.69 -13.91 6.63
N PHE A 126 0.16 -12.95 7.38
CA PHE A 126 0.42 -12.75 8.81
C PHE A 126 -0.24 -13.84 9.66
N ALA A 127 -1.41 -14.33 9.24
CA ALA A 127 -2.12 -15.42 9.91
C ALA A 127 -1.53 -16.81 9.63
N ASP A 128 -0.68 -16.94 8.60
CA ASP A 128 -0.05 -18.21 8.22
C ASP A 128 1.10 -18.58 9.19
N PRO A 129 1.00 -19.71 9.92
CA PRO A 129 2.04 -20.15 10.84
C PRO A 129 3.41 -20.37 10.18
N ASP A 130 3.45 -20.71 8.89
CA ASP A 130 4.70 -20.95 8.16
C ASP A 130 5.54 -19.66 7.99
N ASN A 131 4.93 -18.49 8.20
CA ASN A 131 5.58 -17.19 8.11
C ASN A 131 6.05 -16.63 9.47
N SER A 132 5.83 -17.34 10.58
CA SER A 132 6.09 -16.79 11.93
C SER A 132 7.53 -16.32 12.12
N ASP A 133 8.50 -17.04 11.57
CA ASP A 133 9.92 -16.70 11.70
C ASP A 133 10.31 -15.42 10.94
N GLN A 134 9.51 -15.03 9.95
CA GLN A 134 9.75 -13.81 9.16
C GLN A 134 9.22 -12.55 9.84
N LEU A 135 8.43 -12.70 10.91
CA LEU A 135 8.01 -11.61 11.78
C LEU A 135 9.09 -11.21 12.79
N ASN A 136 10.16 -12.00 12.92
CA ASN A 136 11.28 -11.70 13.82
C ASN A 136 11.92 -10.35 13.46
N GLY A 137 11.86 -9.39 14.39
CA GLY A 137 12.40 -8.04 14.21
C GLY A 137 11.34 -6.98 13.85
N ILE A 138 10.10 -7.38 13.57
CA ILE A 138 8.95 -6.49 13.59
C ILE A 138 8.50 -6.36 15.04
N THR A 139 8.89 -5.27 15.70
CA THR A 139 8.72 -5.10 17.16
C THR A 139 7.31 -4.69 17.55
N THR A 140 6.59 -4.08 16.62
CA THR A 140 5.20 -3.69 16.80
C THR A 140 4.38 -4.53 15.84
N LEU A 141 3.95 -5.71 16.30
CA LEU A 141 2.97 -6.49 15.56
C LEU A 141 1.64 -5.73 15.65
N PRO A 142 1.08 -5.28 14.52
CA PRO A 142 -0.24 -4.68 14.55
C PRO A 142 -1.24 -5.71 15.04
N ASP A 143 -2.31 -5.25 15.71
CA ASP A 143 -3.50 -6.07 15.84
C ASP A 143 -3.89 -6.55 14.44
N SER A 144 -4.07 -7.86 14.26
CA SER A 144 -4.44 -8.47 12.97
C SER A 144 -5.63 -7.79 12.30
N ALA A 145 -6.54 -7.19 13.09
CA ALA A 145 -7.67 -6.41 12.57
C ALA A 145 -7.25 -5.12 11.84
N LEU A 146 -6.03 -4.62 12.05
CA LEU A 146 -5.43 -3.47 11.36
C LEU A 146 -4.76 -3.83 10.03
N LEU A 147 -4.65 -5.13 9.73
CA LEU A 147 -4.08 -5.64 8.48
C LEU A 147 -5.15 -5.84 7.39
N ILE A 148 -6.41 -5.64 7.74
CA ILE A 148 -7.54 -5.64 6.82
C ILE A 148 -7.95 -4.18 6.57
N PRO A 149 -8.17 -3.76 5.31
CA PRO A 149 -8.61 -2.40 5.00
C PRO A 149 -9.99 -2.13 5.58
N ARG A 150 -10.13 -0.97 6.24
CA ARG A 150 -11.38 -0.53 6.91
C ARG A 150 -11.75 0.90 6.52
N THR A 151 -10.82 1.65 5.94
CA THR A 151 -11.04 3.04 5.54
C THR A 151 -10.82 3.26 4.05
N TRP A 152 -11.41 4.33 3.52
CA TRP A 152 -11.25 4.71 2.12
C TRP A 152 -9.79 4.95 1.76
N GLN A 153 -9.02 5.58 2.66
CA GLN A 153 -7.59 5.81 2.48
C GLN A 153 -6.83 4.49 2.27
N GLU A 154 -7.08 3.48 3.12
CA GLU A 154 -6.45 2.16 3.02
C GLU A 154 -6.86 1.44 1.72
N ALA A 155 -8.15 1.48 1.37
CA ALA A 155 -8.66 0.84 0.17
C ALA A 155 -8.09 1.46 -1.11
N ILE A 156 -7.99 2.80 -1.17
CA ILE A 156 -7.45 3.52 -2.32
C ILE A 156 -5.97 3.18 -2.53
N VAL A 157 -5.17 3.07 -1.46
CA VAL A 157 -3.75 2.69 -1.58
C VAL A 157 -3.62 1.30 -2.22
N ILE A 158 -4.41 0.33 -1.79
CA ILE A 158 -4.37 -1.05 -2.32
C ILE A 158 -4.84 -1.11 -3.76
N TYR A 159 -5.96 -0.44 -4.08
CA TYR A 159 -6.44 -0.36 -5.45
C TYR A 159 -5.38 0.30 -6.36
N SER A 160 -4.71 1.34 -5.88
CA SER A 160 -3.69 2.06 -6.66
C SER A 160 -2.47 1.19 -6.95
N GLU A 161 -2.01 0.41 -5.97
CA GLU A 161 -0.93 -0.56 -6.15
C GLU A 161 -1.31 -1.65 -7.17
N LEU A 162 -2.51 -2.21 -7.05
CA LEU A 162 -2.97 -3.30 -7.91
C LEU A 162 -3.34 -2.83 -9.32
N SER A 163 -3.81 -1.60 -9.49
CA SER A 163 -4.10 -1.07 -10.82
C SER A 163 -2.84 -0.56 -11.54
N ASN A 164 -1.71 -0.40 -10.85
CA ASN A 164 -0.47 0.13 -11.43
C ASN A 164 0.41 -0.95 -12.08
N VAL A 165 0.64 -0.83 -13.39
CA VAL A 165 1.65 -1.60 -14.13
C VAL A 165 2.53 -0.65 -14.93
N ASN A 166 3.65 -0.23 -14.33
CA ASN A 166 4.63 0.70 -14.92
C ASN A 166 3.97 2.00 -15.43
N GLY A 167 3.09 2.59 -14.61
CA GLY A 167 2.42 3.85 -14.93
C GLY A 167 1.17 3.71 -15.80
N ASN A 168 0.83 2.50 -16.23
CA ASN A 168 -0.44 2.23 -16.91
C ASN A 168 -1.45 1.64 -15.92
N ARG A 169 -2.71 2.08 -16.02
CA ARG A 169 -3.82 1.46 -15.30
C ARG A 169 -4.23 0.16 -16.00
N MET A 170 -4.24 -0.93 -15.23
CA MET A 170 -4.75 -2.24 -15.61
C MET A 170 -5.95 -2.57 -14.71
N SER A 171 -6.89 -3.40 -15.19
CA SER A 171 -7.94 -3.89 -14.30
C SER A 171 -7.34 -4.75 -13.18
N VAL A 172 -7.99 -4.74 -12.02
CA VAL A 172 -7.50 -5.48 -10.85
C VAL A 172 -7.55 -6.99 -11.11
N GLU A 173 -8.55 -7.46 -11.86
CA GLU A 173 -8.66 -8.84 -12.34
C GLU A 173 -7.45 -9.25 -13.19
N GLU A 174 -7.14 -8.47 -14.23
CA GLU A 174 -5.99 -8.74 -15.10
C GLU A 174 -4.68 -8.72 -14.30
N ARG A 175 -4.53 -7.78 -13.35
CA ARG A 175 -3.34 -7.72 -12.51
C ARG A 175 -3.19 -8.96 -11.65
N ILE A 176 -4.26 -9.39 -11.00
CA ILE A 176 -4.25 -10.55 -10.11
C ILE A 176 -3.91 -11.81 -10.90
N ASP A 177 -4.43 -11.95 -12.12
CA ASP A 177 -4.11 -13.08 -12.98
C ASP A 177 -2.64 -13.07 -13.46
N ASP A 178 -2.10 -11.89 -13.81
CA ASP A 178 -0.66 -11.72 -14.07
C ASP A 178 0.21 -12.09 -12.87
N VAL A 179 -0.19 -11.69 -11.65
CA VAL A 179 0.51 -12.06 -10.41
C VAL A 179 0.47 -13.58 -10.19
N LYS A 180 -0.71 -14.21 -10.33
CA LYS A 180 -0.84 -15.67 -10.19
C LYS A 180 0.03 -16.41 -11.21
N ASP A 181 0.03 -15.97 -12.47
CA ASP A 181 0.81 -16.58 -13.53
C ASP A 181 2.31 -16.50 -13.21
N ARG A 182 2.82 -15.32 -12.82
CA ARG A 182 4.23 -15.15 -12.42
C ARG A 182 4.62 -16.09 -11.28
N TYR A 183 3.84 -16.16 -10.21
CA TYR A 183 4.17 -16.99 -9.04
C TYR A 183 3.93 -18.50 -9.27
N THR A 184 3.23 -18.89 -10.33
CA THR A 184 3.01 -20.31 -10.69
C THR A 184 3.98 -20.79 -11.76
N ASN A 185 4.31 -19.94 -12.74
CA ASN A 185 4.96 -20.34 -13.99
C ASN A 185 6.36 -19.73 -14.18
N ASP A 186 6.72 -18.60 -13.56
CA ASP A 186 8.06 -18.02 -13.68
C ASP A 186 9.01 -18.67 -12.67
N PRO A 187 10.06 -19.42 -13.12
CA PRO A 187 11.04 -20.07 -12.23
C PRO A 187 11.72 -19.14 -11.23
N LYS A 188 11.74 -17.82 -11.48
CA LYS A 188 12.25 -16.82 -10.54
C LYS A 188 11.38 -16.63 -9.30
N PHE A 189 10.06 -16.86 -9.44
CA PHE A 189 9.04 -16.66 -8.41
C PHE A 189 8.37 -17.97 -7.96
N ASN A 190 8.66 -19.09 -8.64
CA ASN A 190 8.04 -20.42 -8.51
C ASN A 190 8.33 -21.14 -7.16
N SER A 191 8.50 -20.41 -6.07
CA SER A 191 9.01 -20.93 -4.79
C SER A 191 8.31 -20.38 -3.56
N ASN A 192 7.18 -19.68 -3.69
CA ASN A 192 6.43 -19.19 -2.52
C ASN A 192 4.99 -19.76 -2.41
N PRO A 193 4.83 -21.04 -1.99
CA PRO A 193 3.53 -21.63 -1.70
C PRO A 193 2.69 -20.83 -0.68
N ALA A 194 3.33 -20.18 0.29
CA ALA A 194 2.66 -19.38 1.30
C ALA A 194 1.95 -18.17 0.69
N PHE A 195 2.58 -17.48 -0.27
CA PHE A 195 1.93 -16.38 -1.00
C PHE A 195 0.72 -16.85 -1.81
N ILE A 196 0.84 -17.98 -2.52
CA ILE A 196 -0.28 -18.55 -3.28
C ILE A 196 -1.44 -18.96 -2.35
N ASN A 197 -1.14 -19.50 -1.17
CA ASN A 197 -2.16 -19.86 -0.18
C ASN A 197 -2.84 -18.62 0.44
N ALA A 198 -2.07 -17.58 0.74
CA ALA A 198 -2.61 -16.29 1.16
C ALA A 198 -3.56 -15.72 0.09
N MET A 199 -3.16 -15.75 -1.18
CA MET A 199 -4.03 -15.34 -2.30
C MET A 199 -5.32 -16.15 -2.37
N LYS A 200 -5.28 -17.48 -2.24
CA LYS A 200 -6.50 -18.32 -2.24
C LYS A 200 -7.52 -17.91 -1.16
N THR A 201 -7.04 -17.35 -0.06
CA THR A 201 -7.89 -16.99 1.09
C THR A 201 -8.34 -15.53 1.02
N GLY A 202 -7.45 -14.62 0.62
CA GLY A 202 -7.68 -13.18 0.69
C GLY A 202 -8.25 -12.54 -0.58
N LEU A 203 -8.25 -13.24 -1.72
CA LEU A 203 -8.61 -12.62 -3.01
C LEU A 203 -10.04 -12.10 -3.07
N ASP A 204 -11.03 -12.82 -2.53
CA ASP A 204 -12.43 -12.36 -2.53
C ASP A 204 -12.55 -11.01 -1.79
N ARG A 205 -11.86 -10.87 -0.66
CA ARG A 205 -11.77 -9.61 0.09
C ARG A 205 -11.09 -8.51 -0.73
N VAL A 206 -9.98 -8.83 -1.40
CA VAL A 206 -9.26 -7.86 -2.23
C VAL A 206 -10.15 -7.36 -3.38
N PHE A 207 -10.84 -8.27 -4.08
CA PHE A 207 -11.78 -7.89 -5.13
C PHE A 207 -12.90 -7.02 -4.61
N GLU A 208 -13.49 -7.35 -3.45
CA GLU A 208 -14.54 -6.54 -2.84
C GLU A 208 -14.03 -5.12 -2.50
N VAL A 209 -12.83 -5.00 -1.93
CA VAL A 209 -12.22 -3.69 -1.62
C VAL A 209 -11.98 -2.89 -2.90
N CYS A 210 -11.45 -3.52 -3.94
CA CYS A 210 -11.15 -2.86 -5.21
C CYS A 210 -12.41 -2.45 -5.98
N ASP A 211 -13.44 -3.29 -6.03
CA ASP A 211 -14.75 -2.98 -6.62
C ASP A 211 -15.39 -1.77 -5.93
N ARG A 212 -15.27 -1.65 -4.60
CA ARG A 212 -15.72 -0.45 -3.88
C ARG A 212 -14.95 0.80 -4.30
N VAL A 213 -13.62 0.73 -4.46
CA VAL A 213 -12.86 1.90 -4.94
C VAL A 213 -13.25 2.26 -6.37
N GLN A 214 -13.46 1.27 -7.23
CA GLN A 214 -13.92 1.49 -8.62
C GLN A 214 -15.27 2.20 -8.66
N LYS A 215 -16.27 1.72 -7.90
CA LYS A 215 -17.58 2.38 -7.78
C LYS A 215 -17.49 3.80 -7.22
N LEU A 216 -16.55 4.05 -6.30
CA LEU A 216 -16.31 5.39 -5.78
C LEU A 216 -15.80 6.33 -6.88
N ILE A 217 -14.88 5.85 -7.71
CA ILE A 217 -14.35 6.61 -8.86
C ILE A 217 -15.46 6.87 -9.89
N ASP A 218 -16.27 5.85 -10.18
CA ASP A 218 -17.31 5.91 -11.21
C ASP A 218 -18.52 6.78 -10.82
N GLY A 219 -18.63 7.16 -9.55
CA GLY A 219 -19.78 7.93 -9.07
C GLY A 219 -21.03 7.05 -8.82
N ASP A 220 -20.82 5.77 -8.55
CA ASP A 220 -21.87 4.74 -8.45
C ASP A 220 -22.19 4.33 -7.00
N PHE A 221 -22.17 5.28 -6.07
CA PHE A 221 -22.61 5.10 -4.69
C PHE A 221 -23.70 6.09 -4.30
N GLU A 222 -24.63 5.63 -3.48
CA GLU A 222 -25.46 6.55 -2.71
C GLU A 222 -24.60 7.16 -1.57
N PRO A 223 -24.73 8.46 -1.24
CA PRO A 223 -23.91 9.12 -0.22
C PRO A 223 -23.90 8.40 1.14
N GLU A 224 -25.01 7.76 1.50
CA GLU A 224 -25.18 7.01 2.74
C GLU A 224 -24.34 5.73 2.78
N GLU A 225 -24.02 5.14 1.62
CA GLU A 225 -23.17 3.96 1.51
C GLU A 225 -21.69 4.33 1.66
N ILE A 226 -21.30 5.50 1.15
CA ILE A 226 -19.92 6.01 1.25
C ILE A 226 -19.53 6.22 2.70
N MET A 227 -20.44 6.79 3.50
CA MET A 227 -20.21 7.10 4.91
C MET A 227 -20.22 5.88 5.83
N ARG A 228 -20.61 4.69 5.35
CA ARG A 228 -20.51 3.44 6.11
C ARG A 228 -19.09 2.87 6.13
N TYR A 229 -18.26 3.28 5.19
CA TYR A 229 -16.85 2.91 5.16
C TYR A 229 -16.03 3.94 5.95
N GLY A 230 -15.04 3.48 6.70
CA GLY A 230 -14.34 4.33 7.66
C GLY A 230 -13.48 5.42 7.01
N PHE A 231 -13.08 6.38 7.84
CA PHE A 231 -12.05 7.37 7.53
C PHE A 231 -11.03 7.39 8.68
N LEU A 232 -9.75 7.58 8.35
CA LEU A 232 -8.65 7.71 9.32
C LEU A 232 -8.45 9.14 9.83
#